data_AF-A0A8T1UQP1-F1
#
_entry.id   AF-A0A8T1UQP1-F1
#
_cell.length_a   1.000
_cell.length_b   1.000
_cell.length_c   1.000
_cell.angle_alpha   90.00
_cell.angle_beta   90.00
_cell.angle_gamma   90.00
#
_symmetry.space_group_name_H-M   'P 1'
#
loop_
_entity.id
_entity.type
_entity.pdbx_description
1 polymer ?
#
loop_
_entity_poly.entity_id
_entity_poly.type
_entity_poly.pdbx_seq_one_letter_code
_entity_poly.pdbx_strand_id
1 'polypeptide(L)'
;MPSTLDKYYSHLNASKRESQRKRIYAWEKEMAASASTAVLKSDRKKGTATTISTEGEEGLVEWVNSLRGEGVLVSRLMLQLQAKDIAQEEGLTSNLSKQLRDYAAGGTDSKFELKAPSRREAIEWATMAWKALGRKVIKSGFTYKEKKDSNTQPETIVAEELEHLEAIEENPTTSSLSS
;
A
#
# COMPACT_ATOMS: atom_id res chain seq x y z
N MET A 1 21.31 -28.15 -3.12
CA MET A 1 22.51 -27.40 -2.71
C MET A 1 23.66 -27.36 -3.73
N PRO A 2 24.06 -28.47 -4.40
CA PRO A 2 25.14 -28.43 -5.39
C PRO A 2 24.89 -27.41 -6.51
N SER A 3 23.64 -27.33 -6.98
CA SER A 3 23.16 -26.39 -7.99
C SER A 3 23.28 -24.91 -7.59
N THR A 4 23.15 -24.57 -6.29
CA THR A 4 23.34 -23.20 -5.78
C THR A 4 24.82 -22.81 -5.79
N LEU A 5 25.70 -23.73 -5.38
CA LEU A 5 27.13 -23.51 -5.41
C LEU A 5 27.69 -23.44 -6.83
N ASP A 6 27.06 -24.11 -7.78
CA ASP A 6 27.43 -24.08 -9.20
C ASP A 6 26.95 -22.82 -9.90
N LYS A 7 25.73 -22.38 -9.61
CA LYS A 7 25.17 -21.16 -10.21
C LYS A 7 25.85 -19.88 -9.70
N TYR A 8 26.11 -19.77 -8.40
CA TYR A 8 26.54 -18.51 -7.78
C TYR A 8 28.02 -18.48 -7.37
N TYR A 9 28.64 -19.65 -7.20
CA TYR A 9 29.99 -19.76 -6.65
C TYR A 9 30.92 -20.62 -7.52
N SER A 10 30.63 -20.77 -8.82
CA SER A 10 31.47 -21.51 -9.78
C SER A 10 32.86 -20.92 -9.97
N HIS A 11 33.00 -19.59 -9.81
CA HIS A 11 34.28 -18.88 -9.95
C HIS A 11 35.21 -19.04 -8.73
N LEU A 12 34.74 -19.66 -7.64
CA LEU A 12 35.54 -19.87 -6.43
C LEU A 12 36.33 -21.17 -6.49
N ASN A 13 37.55 -21.14 -5.97
CA ASN A 13 38.34 -22.35 -5.78
C ASN A 13 37.67 -23.31 -4.78
N ALA A 14 38.06 -24.59 -4.82
CA ALA A 14 37.42 -25.64 -4.02
C ALA A 14 37.38 -25.34 -2.52
N SER A 15 38.44 -24.75 -1.96
CA SER A 15 38.51 -24.38 -0.54
C SER A 15 37.50 -23.30 -0.17
N LYS A 16 37.45 -22.21 -0.93
CA LYS A 16 36.49 -21.11 -0.70
C LYS A 16 35.05 -21.57 -0.95
N ARG A 17 34.84 -22.41 -1.96
CA ARG A 17 33.53 -23.00 -2.29
C ARG A 17 33.03 -23.91 -1.17
N GLU A 18 33.92 -24.68 -0.55
CA GLU A 18 33.61 -25.50 0.63
C GLU A 18 33.28 -24.65 1.86
N SER A 19 33.98 -23.53 2.08
CA SER A 19 33.60 -22.57 3.13
C SER A 19 32.21 -22.00 2.91
N GLN A 20 31.85 -21.64 1.68
CA GLN A 20 30.50 -21.15 1.36
C GLN A 20 29.44 -22.25 1.53
N ARG A 21 29.75 -23.49 1.12
CA ARG A 21 28.89 -24.66 1.39
C ARG A 21 28.58 -24.79 2.87
N LYS A 22 29.61 -24.75 3.73
CA LYS A 22 29.46 -24.85 5.18
C LYS A 22 28.61 -23.72 5.77
N ARG A 23 28.79 -22.49 5.31
CA ARG A 23 27.98 -21.33 5.74
C ARG A 23 26.52 -21.49 5.36
N ILE A 24 26.24 -21.94 4.14
CA ILE A 24 24.87 -22.17 3.66
C ILE A 24 24.19 -23.27 4.49
N TYR A 25 24.87 -24.38 4.77
CA TYR A 25 24.33 -25.45 5.62
C TYR A 25 24.14 -25.01 7.07
N ALA A 26 25.05 -24.20 7.62
CA ALA A 26 24.90 -23.64 8.96
C ALA A 26 23.66 -22.74 9.04
N TRP A 27 23.46 -21.87 8.04
CA TRP A 27 22.28 -21.02 7.93
C TRP A 27 20.99 -21.83 7.77
N GLU A 28 20.98 -22.84 6.91
CA GLU A 28 19.81 -23.73 6.72
C GLU A 28 19.46 -24.46 8.03
N LYS A 29 20.47 -24.94 8.76
CA LYS A 29 20.28 -25.59 10.06
C LYS A 29 19.73 -24.62 11.11
N GLU A 30 20.25 -23.40 11.20
CA GLU A 30 19.76 -22.37 12.12
C GLU A 30 18.32 -21.92 11.78
N MET A 31 18.00 -21.80 10.49
CA MET A 31 16.65 -21.43 10.03
C MET A 31 15.63 -22.55 10.19
N ALA A 32 16.03 -23.83 10.08
CA ALA A 32 15.15 -24.99 10.24
C ALA A 32 14.96 -25.41 11.71
N ALA A 33 15.91 -25.10 12.60
CA ALA A 33 15.93 -25.62 13.97
C ALA A 33 15.19 -24.77 15.01
N SER A 34 14.52 -23.68 14.66
CA SER A 34 13.87 -22.83 15.67
C SER A 34 12.51 -22.30 15.22
N ALA A 35 11.46 -22.88 15.81
CA ALA A 35 10.12 -22.29 15.83
C ALA A 35 10.14 -20.86 16.45
N SER A 36 11.12 -20.55 17.31
CA SER A 36 11.36 -19.24 17.92
C SER A 36 11.95 -18.20 16.95
N THR A 37 12.77 -18.62 15.96
CA THR A 37 13.31 -17.72 14.93
C THR A 37 12.45 -17.67 13.68
N ALA A 38 11.50 -18.60 13.51
CA ALA A 38 10.48 -18.52 12.47
C ALA A 38 9.66 -17.21 12.55
N VAL A 39 9.47 -16.65 13.75
CA VAL A 39 8.84 -15.35 13.99
C VAL A 39 9.74 -14.17 13.61
N LEU A 40 11.06 -14.39 13.57
CA LEU A 40 12.05 -13.42 13.07
C LEU A 40 12.19 -13.45 11.53
N LYS A 41 11.48 -14.35 10.84
CA LYS A 41 11.34 -14.28 9.38
C LYS A 41 10.57 -12.98 9.08
N SER A 42 11.30 -11.96 8.67
CA SER A 42 10.71 -10.74 8.10
C SER A 42 10.23 -11.01 6.67
N ASP A 43 9.39 -12.02 6.47
CA ASP A 43 8.52 -12.08 5.30
C ASP A 43 7.40 -11.07 5.54
N ARG A 44 7.68 -9.81 5.20
CA ARG A 44 6.65 -8.78 5.17
C ARG A 44 5.72 -9.13 4.02
N LYS A 45 4.42 -9.25 4.30
CA LYS A 45 3.42 -9.31 3.22
C LYS A 45 3.64 -8.09 2.33
N LYS A 46 3.65 -8.30 1.01
CA LYS A 46 3.77 -7.22 0.01
C LYS A 46 2.80 -6.09 0.41
N GLY A 47 3.31 -4.87 0.60
CA GLY A 47 2.54 -3.71 1.09
C GLY A 47 2.52 -3.45 2.60
N THR A 48 3.32 -4.13 3.43
CA THR A 48 3.38 -3.88 4.89
C THR A 48 4.31 -2.71 5.29
N ALA A 49 5.24 -2.30 4.42
CA ALA A 49 6.13 -1.16 4.67
C ALA A 49 5.54 0.12 4.07
N THR A 50 4.46 0.64 4.67
CA THR A 50 3.67 1.76 4.15
C THR A 50 4.39 3.11 4.32
N THR A 51 5.35 3.41 3.43
CA THR A 51 5.75 4.80 3.14
C THR A 51 5.82 5.11 1.65
N ILE A 52 5.93 4.11 0.78
CA ILE A 52 5.96 4.24 -0.69
C ILE A 52 5.00 3.24 -1.33
N SER A 53 4.48 3.55 -2.51
CA SER A 53 3.59 2.70 -3.28
C SER A 53 4.35 1.51 -3.90
N THR A 54 3.61 0.52 -4.43
CA THR A 54 4.23 -0.61 -5.15
C THR A 54 5.06 -0.13 -6.35
N GLU A 55 4.62 0.92 -7.04
CA GLU A 55 5.33 1.51 -8.18
C GLU A 55 6.64 2.17 -7.71
N GLY A 56 6.62 2.87 -6.58
CA GLY A 56 7.81 3.43 -5.96
C GLY A 56 8.81 2.37 -5.45
N GLU A 57 8.32 1.23 -4.94
CA GLU A 57 9.18 0.09 -4.60
C GLU A 57 9.89 -0.48 -5.84
N GLU A 58 9.17 -0.60 -6.96
CA GLU A 58 9.72 -1.07 -8.24
C GLU A 58 10.76 -0.08 -8.78
N GLY A 59 10.48 1.22 -8.73
CA GLY A 59 11.45 2.27 -9.09
C GLY A 59 12.74 2.23 -8.26
N LEU A 60 12.64 1.96 -6.95
CA LEU A 60 13.83 1.75 -6.11
C LEU A 60 14.63 0.53 -6.52
N VAL A 61 13.96 -0.57 -6.87
CA VAL A 61 14.62 -1.82 -7.28
C VAL A 61 15.35 -1.61 -8.61
N GLU A 62 14.72 -0.95 -9.58
CA GLU A 62 15.35 -0.62 -10.86
C GLU A 62 16.58 0.28 -10.68
N TRP A 63 16.45 1.33 -9.87
CA TRP A 63 17.56 2.23 -9.55
C TRP A 63 18.73 1.50 -8.85
N VAL A 64 18.44 0.63 -7.88
CA VAL A 64 19.48 -0.20 -7.23
C VAL A 64 20.17 -1.11 -8.24
N ASN A 65 19.40 -1.71 -9.16
CA ASN A 65 19.93 -2.64 -10.14
C ASN A 65 20.80 -1.95 -11.19
N SER A 66 20.46 -0.72 -11.62
CA SER A 66 21.31 0.03 -12.56
C SER A 66 22.68 0.33 -11.92
N LEU A 67 22.70 0.78 -10.67
CA LEU A 67 23.94 1.07 -9.95
C LEU A 67 24.78 -0.19 -9.71
N ARG A 68 24.15 -1.34 -9.41
CA ARG A 68 24.88 -2.61 -9.31
C ARG A 68 25.41 -3.09 -10.66
N GLY A 69 24.70 -2.80 -11.76
CA GLY A 69 25.17 -3.05 -13.13
C GLY A 69 26.45 -2.29 -13.46
N GLU A 70 26.62 -1.10 -12.88
CA GLU A 70 27.83 -0.26 -12.98
C GLU A 70 28.91 -0.63 -11.94
N GLY A 71 28.69 -1.67 -11.12
CA GLY A 71 29.62 -2.08 -10.07
C GLY A 71 29.61 -1.19 -8.82
N VAL A 72 28.64 -0.27 -8.71
CA VAL A 72 28.50 0.64 -7.57
C VAL A 72 27.74 -0.04 -6.44
N LEU A 73 28.30 0.00 -5.23
CA LEU A 73 27.63 -0.49 -4.03
C LEU A 73 26.65 0.55 -3.51
N VAL A 74 25.37 0.20 -3.45
CA VAL A 74 24.34 1.06 -2.85
C VAL A 74 24.40 0.94 -1.33
N SER A 75 24.81 2.02 -0.66
CA SER A 75 24.79 2.11 0.80
C SER A 75 23.37 2.27 1.34
N ARG A 76 23.18 1.95 2.62
CA ARG A 76 21.89 2.13 3.31
C ARG A 76 21.41 3.59 3.28
N LEU A 77 22.33 4.55 3.35
CA LEU A 77 22.00 5.98 3.30
C LEU A 77 21.48 6.39 1.93
N MET A 78 22.11 5.93 0.85
CA MET A 78 21.67 6.23 -0.52
C MET A 78 20.26 5.68 -0.78
N LEU A 79 20.01 4.43 -0.37
CA LEU A 79 18.69 3.82 -0.49
C LEU A 79 17.63 4.60 0.31
N GLN A 80 17.99 5.09 1.49
CA GLN A 80 17.09 5.90 2.32
C GLN A 80 16.78 7.27 1.70
N LEU A 81 17.76 7.92 1.06
CA LEU A 81 17.55 9.18 0.37
C LEU A 81 16.65 8.99 -0.85
N GLN A 82 16.96 8.02 -1.70
CA GLN A 82 16.15 7.72 -2.88
C GLN A 82 14.70 7.35 -2.51
N ALA A 83 14.52 6.57 -1.44
CA ALA A 83 13.18 6.21 -0.97
C ALA A 83 12.38 7.43 -0.48
N LYS A 84 13.05 8.43 0.10
CA LYS A 84 12.40 9.69 0.50
C LYS A 84 12.00 10.53 -0.70
N ASP A 85 12.84 10.60 -1.72
CA ASP A 85 12.57 11.35 -2.94
C ASP A 85 11.35 10.77 -3.67
N ILE A 86 11.31 9.46 -3.84
CA ILE A 86 10.16 8.75 -4.43
C ILE A 86 8.89 8.94 -3.57
N ALA A 87 8.99 8.85 -2.25
CA ALA A 87 7.85 9.10 -1.35
C ALA A 87 7.30 10.53 -1.46
N GLN A 88 8.17 11.50 -1.78
CA GLN A 88 7.77 12.88 -1.99
C GLN A 88 7.06 13.07 -3.34
N GLU A 89 7.55 12.41 -4.39
CA GLU A 89 6.92 12.42 -5.73
C GLU A 89 5.55 11.76 -5.74
N GLU A 90 5.36 10.67 -4.98
CA GLU A 90 4.07 9.96 -4.88
C GLU A 90 3.01 10.72 -4.06
N GLY A 91 3.36 11.83 -3.41
CA GLY A 91 2.41 12.65 -2.64
C GLY A 91 1.81 11.97 -1.40
N LEU A 92 2.24 10.74 -1.08
CA LEU A 92 1.73 9.87 0.00
C LEU A 92 1.87 10.46 1.41
N THR A 93 2.63 11.55 1.55
CA THR A 93 2.87 12.20 2.83
C THR A 93 2.62 13.70 2.79
N SER A 94 2.03 14.24 1.72
CA SER A 94 1.96 15.70 1.48
C SER A 94 1.45 16.49 2.69
N ASN A 95 0.40 16.01 3.36
CA ASN A 95 -0.17 16.68 4.53
C ASN A 95 0.71 16.53 5.79
N LEU A 96 1.16 15.31 6.14
CA LEU A 96 2.06 15.08 7.29
C LEU A 96 3.41 15.80 7.10
N SER A 97 4.00 15.69 5.92
CA SER A 97 5.27 16.33 5.56
C SER A 97 5.16 17.85 5.51
N LYS A 98 4.00 18.39 5.12
CA LYS A 98 3.71 19.82 5.26
C LYS A 98 3.63 20.21 6.74
N GLN A 99 2.89 19.46 7.56
CA GLN A 99 2.76 19.74 8.99
C GLN A 99 4.10 19.69 9.74
N LEU A 100 4.96 18.72 9.41
CA LEU A 100 6.31 18.60 9.99
C LEU A 100 7.22 19.76 9.56
N ARG A 101 7.13 20.22 8.30
CA ARG A 101 7.88 21.40 7.82
C ARG A 101 7.40 22.67 8.50
N ASP A 102 6.10 22.88 8.59
CA ASP A 102 5.49 24.03 9.24
C ASP A 102 5.88 24.08 10.73
N TYR A 103 5.92 22.92 11.40
CA TYR A 103 6.39 22.78 12.77
C TYR A 103 7.88 23.10 12.93
N ALA A 104 8.74 22.53 12.06
CA ALA A 104 10.18 22.78 12.10
C ALA A 104 10.53 24.25 11.81
N ALA A 105 9.78 24.91 10.92
CA ALA A 105 9.92 26.34 10.62
C ALA A 105 9.38 27.24 11.75
N GLY A 106 8.40 26.77 12.53
CA GLY A 106 7.76 27.52 13.61
C GLY A 106 8.64 27.74 14.84
N GLY A 107 9.77 27.04 14.97
CA GLY A 107 10.73 27.25 16.07
C GLY A 107 10.13 27.07 17.47
N THR A 108 9.02 26.34 17.58
CA THR A 108 8.29 26.17 18.84
C THR A 108 8.89 25.03 19.66
N ASP A 109 9.15 25.26 20.94
CA ASP A 109 9.59 24.21 21.89
C ASP A 109 8.42 23.29 22.34
N SER A 110 7.21 23.53 21.83
CA SER A 110 6.01 22.74 22.12
C SER A 110 6.00 21.44 21.35
N LYS A 111 5.61 20.33 21.98
CA LYS A 111 5.47 19.00 21.35
C LYS A 111 4.61 19.03 20.08
N PHE A 112 5.08 18.39 19.00
CA PHE A 112 4.34 18.25 17.75
C PHE A 112 3.01 17.50 17.94
N GLU A 113 1.92 18.08 17.41
CA GLU A 113 0.59 17.47 17.35
C GLU A 113 0.13 17.34 15.89
N LEU A 114 -0.32 16.13 15.54
CA LEU A 114 -0.80 15.83 14.20
C LEU A 114 -2.20 16.42 14.01
N LYS A 115 -2.35 17.31 13.02
CA LYS A 115 -3.67 17.82 12.63
C LYS A 115 -4.36 16.84 11.69
N ALA A 116 -5.62 16.54 11.98
CA ALA A 116 -6.45 15.73 11.10
C ALA A 116 -6.65 16.45 9.75
N PRO A 117 -6.71 15.70 8.62
CA PRO A 117 -7.04 16.28 7.33
C PRO A 117 -8.44 16.88 7.34
N SER A 118 -8.67 17.87 6.48
CA SER A 118 -10.02 18.43 6.31
C SER A 118 -10.98 17.36 5.76
N ARG A 119 -12.29 17.52 6.00
CA ARG A 119 -13.33 16.62 5.46
C ARG A 119 -13.19 16.43 3.95
N ARG A 120 -12.86 17.51 3.22
CA ARG A 120 -12.67 17.48 1.77
C ARG A 120 -11.48 16.61 1.37
N GLU A 121 -10.33 16.81 2.00
CA GLU A 121 -9.14 15.99 1.76
C GLU A 121 -9.38 14.52 2.11
N ALA A 122 -10.06 14.24 3.22
CA ALA A 122 -10.39 12.88 3.61
C ALA A 122 -11.27 12.17 2.58
N ILE A 123 -12.27 12.87 2.03
CA ILE A 123 -13.13 12.35 0.95
C ILE A 123 -12.32 12.10 -0.32
N GLU A 124 -11.42 13.01 -0.68
CA GLU A 124 -10.57 12.87 -1.86
C GLU A 124 -9.64 11.65 -1.71
N TRP A 125 -9.01 11.48 -0.55
CA TRP A 125 -8.18 10.31 -0.25
C TRP A 125 -8.98 9.00 -0.30
N ALA A 126 -10.17 8.96 0.31
CA ALA A 126 -11.04 7.79 0.24
C ALA A 126 -11.40 7.45 -1.20
N THR A 127 -11.73 8.46 -2.01
CA THR A 127 -12.09 8.30 -3.42
C THR A 127 -10.91 7.79 -4.25
N MET A 128 -9.72 8.35 -4.05
CA MET A 128 -8.48 7.92 -4.72
C MET A 128 -8.13 6.48 -4.36
N ALA A 129 -8.22 6.13 -3.07
CA ALA A 129 -7.98 4.76 -2.60
C ALA A 129 -8.97 3.76 -3.20
N TRP A 130 -10.24 4.13 -3.33
CA TRP A 130 -11.26 3.26 -3.91
C TRP A 130 -11.12 3.10 -5.42
N LYS A 131 -10.67 4.14 -6.14
CA LYS A 131 -10.34 4.03 -7.58
C LYS A 131 -9.19 3.07 -7.84
N ALA A 132 -8.23 2.97 -6.92
CA ALA A 132 -7.12 2.02 -7.03
C ALA A 132 -7.55 0.56 -6.81
N LEU A 133 -8.71 0.31 -6.19
CA LEU A 133 -9.22 -1.04 -5.96
C LEU A 133 -9.97 -1.57 -7.19
N GLY A 134 -9.67 -2.80 -7.57
CA GLY A 134 -10.39 -3.48 -8.66
C GLY A 134 -11.86 -3.73 -8.28
N ARG A 135 -12.78 -3.58 -9.26
CA ARG A 135 -14.23 -3.79 -9.08
C ARG A 135 -14.60 -5.10 -8.37
N LYS A 136 -13.83 -6.17 -8.61
CA LYS A 136 -14.03 -7.49 -7.97
C LYS A 136 -13.76 -7.46 -6.46
N VAL A 137 -12.71 -6.75 -6.03
CA VAL A 137 -12.34 -6.60 -4.61
C VAL A 137 -13.39 -5.77 -3.88
N ILE A 138 -13.83 -4.67 -4.51
CA ILE A 138 -14.90 -3.82 -3.96
C ILE A 138 -16.17 -4.66 -3.77
N LYS A 139 -16.66 -5.35 -4.81
CA LYS A 139 -17.86 -6.19 -4.71
C LYS A 139 -17.73 -7.27 -3.62
N SER A 140 -16.61 -7.99 -3.59
CA SER A 140 -16.38 -9.05 -2.59
C SER A 140 -16.35 -8.53 -1.15
N GLY A 141 -15.95 -7.28 -0.92
CA GLY A 141 -15.95 -6.65 0.40
C GLY A 141 -17.35 -6.32 0.91
N PHE A 142 -18.31 -6.06 0.01
CA PHE A 142 -19.69 -5.70 0.35
C PHE A 142 -20.66 -6.90 0.29
N THR A 143 -20.31 -7.99 -0.39
CA THR A 143 -21.16 -9.21 -0.47
C THR A 143 -21.43 -9.87 0.89
N TYR A 144 -20.62 -9.61 1.93
CA TYR A 144 -20.90 -10.15 3.27
C TYR A 144 -22.03 -9.39 3.99
N LYS A 145 -22.38 -8.17 3.56
CA LYS A 145 -23.41 -7.33 4.18
C LYS A 145 -24.81 -7.57 3.63
N GLU A 146 -24.95 -8.32 2.53
CA GLU A 146 -26.23 -8.66 1.90
C GLU A 146 -26.88 -9.96 2.44
N LYS A 147 -26.21 -10.69 3.35
CA LYS A 147 -26.87 -11.79 4.05
C LYS A 147 -27.73 -11.24 5.20
N LYS A 148 -28.82 -10.57 4.85
CA LYS A 148 -29.98 -10.38 5.73
C LYS A 148 -31.12 -11.24 5.21
N ASP A 149 -31.49 -12.20 6.05
CA ASP A 149 -32.79 -12.85 6.21
C ASP A 149 -33.44 -13.36 4.92
N SER A 150 -33.44 -14.69 4.77
CA SER A 150 -34.00 -15.46 3.66
C SER A 150 -35.53 -15.39 3.52
N ASN A 151 -36.18 -14.25 3.77
CA ASN A 151 -37.64 -14.14 3.67
C ASN A 151 -38.19 -12.79 3.18
N THR A 152 -37.49 -12.06 2.31
CA THR A 152 -38.13 -10.92 1.64
C THR A 152 -37.75 -10.89 0.16
N GLN A 153 -38.76 -11.09 -0.67
CA GLN A 153 -38.70 -11.03 -2.13
C GLN A 153 -38.24 -9.62 -2.57
N PRO A 154 -37.15 -9.48 -3.34
CA PRO A 154 -36.62 -8.18 -3.76
C PRO A 154 -37.43 -7.51 -4.88
N GLU A 155 -38.41 -8.19 -5.45
CA GLU A 155 -39.08 -7.75 -6.69
C GLU A 155 -40.22 -6.75 -6.46
N THR A 156 -40.65 -6.51 -5.22
CA THR A 156 -41.79 -5.62 -4.93
C THR A 156 -41.39 -4.18 -4.60
N ILE A 157 -40.18 -3.94 -4.04
CA ILE A 157 -39.79 -2.61 -3.56
C ILE A 157 -39.33 -1.70 -4.71
N VAL A 158 -38.64 -2.26 -5.71
CA VAL A 158 -38.11 -1.47 -6.85
C VAL A 158 -39.25 -1.02 -7.78
N ALA A 159 -40.33 -1.79 -7.87
CA ALA A 159 -41.49 -1.46 -8.69
C ALA A 159 -42.31 -0.30 -8.09
N GLU A 160 -42.55 -0.31 -6.77
CA GLU A 160 -43.30 0.77 -6.09
C GLU A 160 -42.52 2.11 -6.09
N GLU A 161 -41.20 2.10 -5.92
CA GLU A 161 -40.41 3.35 -5.98
C GLU A 161 -40.35 3.95 -7.38
N LEU A 162 -40.37 3.13 -8.44
CA LEU A 162 -40.41 3.64 -9.82
C LEU A 162 -41.74 4.33 -10.14
N GLU A 163 -42.86 3.74 -9.68
CA GLU A 163 -44.21 4.31 -9.85
C GLU A 163 -44.36 5.64 -9.09
N HIS A 164 -43.73 5.76 -7.91
CA HIS A 164 -43.74 6.98 -7.13
C HIS A 164 -42.92 8.13 -7.74
N LEU A 165 -41.87 7.83 -8.51
CA LEU A 165 -41.05 8.83 -9.20
C LEU A 165 -41.70 9.31 -10.50
N GLU A 166 -42.41 8.43 -11.22
CA GLU A 166 -43.19 8.80 -12.42
C GLU A 166 -44.35 9.74 -12.07
N ALA A 167 -44.97 9.59 -10.88
CA ALA A 167 -46.06 10.45 -10.42
C ALA A 167 -45.63 11.89 -10.04
N ILE A 168 -44.33 12.14 -9.81
CA ILE A 168 -43.82 13.48 -9.44
C ILE A 168 -43.50 14.33 -10.67
N GLU A 169 -43.22 13.73 -11.83
CA GLU A 169 -42.86 14.46 -13.05
C GLU A 169 -44.07 15.06 -13.80
N GLU A 170 -45.30 14.62 -13.53
CA GLU A 170 -46.49 15.06 -14.29
C GLU A 170 -47.26 16.29 -13.75
N ASN A 171 -46.80 16.96 -12.68
CA ASN A 171 -47.49 18.16 -12.16
C ASN A 171 -46.66 19.46 -12.26
N PRO A 172 -46.66 20.17 -13.41
CA PRO A 172 -46.30 21.58 -13.42
C PRO A 172 -47.51 22.40 -12.93
N THR A 173 -47.75 22.43 -11.61
CA THR A 173 -48.67 23.44 -11.05
C THR A 173 -47.98 24.79 -11.06
N THR A 174 -48.24 25.53 -12.13
CA THR A 174 -48.13 26.98 -12.17
C THR A 174 -48.91 27.57 -10.99
N SER A 175 -48.24 28.35 -10.15
CA SER A 175 -48.91 29.27 -9.23
C SER A 175 -48.15 30.58 -9.26
N SER A 176 -48.64 31.44 -10.16
CA SER A 176 -48.31 32.85 -10.25
C SER A 176 -48.57 33.54 -8.91
N LEU A 177 -47.60 34.34 -8.50
CA LEU A 177 -47.72 35.33 -7.43
C LEU A 177 -48.88 36.30 -7.69
N SER A 178 -49.73 36.47 -6.69
CA SER A 178 -50.63 37.62 -6.55
C SER A 178 -50.62 38.06 -5.09
N SER A 179 -49.95 39.19 -4.84
CA SER A 179 -50.41 40.37 -4.09
C SER A 179 -49.24 41.14 -3.51
#